data_AF-A0A7X8YRH6-F1
#
_entry.id   AF-A0A7X8YRH6-F1
#
_cell.length_a   1.000
_cell.length_b   1.000
_cell.length_c   1.000
_cell.angle_alpha   90.00
_cell.angle_beta   90.00
_cell.angle_gamma   90.00
#
_symmetry.space_group_name_H-M   'P 1'
#
loop_
_entity.id
_entity.type
_entity.pdbx_description
1 polymer ?
#
loop_
_entity_poly.entity_id
_entity_poly.type
_entity_poly.pdbx_seq_one_letter_code
_entity_poly.pdbx_strand_id
1 'polypeptide(L)'
;SFRQQVNEAFRVNEVPWIITDGVMIKIDAKQFEQDLKRKTLEQLHELRDSAPVFQSAYDELIKAVEFLEKEDYAEAITNAGKSYESIMKIICGADKGNAGELTKQIVSDEHLDLPDSISGEGFRQNVLMALPYIRNNIGAHGSGMNTANIQKSLANLAVNMAATLDAYLVDEYSTED
;
A
#
# COMPACT_ATOMS: atom_id res chain seq x y z
N SER A 1 -16.07 -34.40 7.93
CA SER A 1 -17.02 -34.13 6.82
C SER A 1 -16.30 -34.20 5.48
N PHE A 2 -17.03 -34.29 4.36
CA PHE A 2 -16.43 -34.26 3.01
C PHE A 2 -15.50 -33.05 2.81
N ARG A 3 -15.96 -31.85 3.21
CA ARG A 3 -15.15 -30.61 3.23
C ARG A 3 -13.81 -30.77 3.95
N GLN A 4 -13.80 -31.37 5.13
CA GLN A 4 -12.56 -31.56 5.90
C GLN A 4 -11.59 -32.52 5.20
N GLN A 5 -12.08 -33.59 4.57
CA GLN A 5 -11.23 -34.54 3.85
C GLN A 5 -10.62 -33.90 2.59
N VAL A 6 -11.39 -33.08 1.87
CA VAL A 6 -10.89 -32.34 0.70
C VAL A 6 -9.86 -31.28 1.11
N ASN A 7 -10.15 -30.49 2.15
CA ASN A 7 -9.19 -29.49 2.64
C ASN A 7 -7.91 -30.15 3.18
N GLU A 8 -8.01 -31.32 3.81
CA GLU A 8 -6.84 -32.10 4.22
C GLU A 8 -6.01 -32.57 3.02
N ALA A 9 -6.67 -33.08 1.97
CA ALA A 9 -6.00 -33.47 0.74
C ALA A 9 -5.31 -32.26 0.07
N PHE A 10 -5.96 -31.10 0.02
CA PHE A 10 -5.34 -29.88 -0.50
C PHE A 10 -4.10 -29.48 0.30
N ARG A 11 -4.19 -29.49 1.63
CA ARG A 11 -3.08 -29.18 2.52
C ARG A 11 -1.89 -30.13 2.34
N VAL A 12 -2.13 -31.44 2.31
CA VAL A 12 -1.07 -32.46 2.18
C VAL A 12 -0.37 -32.40 0.82
N ASN A 13 -1.07 -31.96 -0.23
CA ASN A 13 -0.52 -31.85 -1.58
C ASN A 13 -0.11 -30.42 -1.95
N GLU A 14 -0.03 -29.51 -0.97
CA GLU A 14 0.35 -28.10 -1.18
C GLU A 14 -0.50 -27.39 -2.24
N VAL A 15 -1.75 -27.83 -2.40
CA VAL A 15 -2.71 -27.20 -3.31
C VAL A 15 -3.25 -25.96 -2.59
N PRO A 16 -3.08 -24.76 -3.15
CA PRO A 16 -3.38 -23.51 -2.46
C PRO A 16 -4.87 -23.19 -2.53
N TRP A 17 -5.74 -24.11 -2.13
CA TRP A 17 -7.18 -23.93 -2.14
C TRP A 17 -7.80 -24.42 -0.83
N ILE A 18 -8.84 -23.75 -0.39
CA ILE A 18 -9.68 -24.18 0.73
C ILE A 18 -11.15 -24.08 0.36
N ILE A 19 -11.96 -25.03 0.79
CA ILE A 19 -13.41 -24.97 0.71
C ILE A 19 -13.95 -24.51 2.07
N THR A 20 -14.65 -23.38 2.09
CA THR A 20 -15.42 -22.88 3.25
C THR A 20 -16.76 -22.34 2.77
N ASP A 21 -17.83 -22.58 3.53
CA ASP A 21 -19.16 -21.99 3.28
C ASP A 21 -19.68 -22.03 1.83
N GLY A 22 -19.40 -23.15 1.13
CA GLY A 22 -19.82 -23.35 -0.26
C GLY A 22 -18.96 -22.67 -1.32
N VAL A 23 -17.93 -21.93 -0.93
CA VAL A 23 -16.96 -21.29 -1.83
C VAL A 23 -15.60 -21.98 -1.78
N MET A 24 -14.87 -21.93 -2.89
CA MET A 24 -13.49 -22.38 -2.99
C MET A 24 -12.59 -21.15 -3.08
N ILE A 25 -11.66 -20.99 -2.14
CA ILE A 25 -10.79 -19.82 -2.01
C ILE A 25 -9.36 -20.25 -2.28
N LYS A 26 -8.67 -19.58 -3.21
CA LYS A 26 -7.25 -19.81 -3.44
C LYS A 26 -6.44 -19.16 -2.32
N ILE A 27 -5.73 -19.95 -1.51
CA ILE A 27 -4.82 -19.49 -0.45
C ILE A 27 -3.39 -19.53 -0.99
N ASP A 28 -3.08 -18.56 -1.85
CA ASP A 28 -1.73 -18.35 -2.36
C ASP A 28 -1.28 -16.97 -1.91
N ALA A 29 -0.63 -16.90 -0.75
CA ALA A 29 -0.24 -15.63 -0.13
C ALA A 29 0.67 -14.80 -1.05
N LYS A 30 1.52 -15.48 -1.84
CA LYS A 30 2.38 -14.82 -2.83
C LYS A 30 1.55 -14.24 -3.97
N GLN A 31 0.57 -14.99 -4.49
CA GLN A 31 -0.34 -14.49 -5.52
C GLN A 31 -1.19 -13.32 -4.99
N PHE A 32 -1.69 -13.40 -3.75
CA PHE A 32 -2.47 -12.32 -3.14
C PHE A 32 -1.66 -11.01 -3.05
N GLU A 33 -0.42 -11.09 -2.56
CA GLU A 33 0.46 -9.92 -2.50
C GLU A 33 0.78 -9.35 -3.88
N GLN A 34 1.00 -10.22 -4.88
CA GLN A 34 1.24 -9.78 -6.26
C GLN A 34 -0.02 -9.19 -6.91
N ASP A 35 -1.19 -9.78 -6.67
CA ASP A 35 -2.48 -9.32 -7.19
C ASP A 35 -2.85 -7.94 -6.62
N LEU A 36 -2.57 -7.70 -5.34
CA LEU A 36 -2.74 -6.39 -4.70
C LEU A 36 -1.89 -5.33 -5.40
N LYS A 37 -0.58 -5.56 -5.52
CA LYS A 37 0.35 -4.62 -6.18
C LYS A 37 -0.04 -4.38 -7.63
N ARG A 38 -0.39 -5.46 -8.35
CA ARG A 38 -0.83 -5.39 -9.75
C ARG A 38 -2.10 -4.56 -9.88
N LYS A 39 -3.13 -4.82 -9.05
CA LYS A 39 -4.41 -4.10 -9.10
C LYS A 39 -4.19 -2.60 -8.90
N THR A 40 -3.41 -2.20 -7.89
CA THR A 40 -3.11 -0.77 -7.66
C THR A 40 -2.35 -0.16 -8.83
N LEU A 41 -1.37 -0.87 -9.40
CA LEU A 41 -0.63 -0.39 -10.57
C LEU A 41 -1.53 -0.25 -11.80
N GLU A 42 -2.44 -1.19 -12.05
CA GLU A 42 -3.42 -1.11 -13.13
C GLU A 42 -4.33 0.11 -12.95
N GLN A 43 -4.85 0.33 -11.74
CA GLN A 43 -5.67 1.51 -11.41
C GLN A 43 -4.90 2.82 -11.63
N LEU A 44 -3.67 2.93 -11.12
CA LEU A 44 -2.83 4.12 -11.33
C LEU A 44 -2.45 4.32 -12.79
N HIS A 45 -2.27 3.24 -13.56
CA HIS A 45 -1.99 3.29 -14.99
C HIS A 45 -3.18 3.86 -15.77
N GLU A 46 -4.39 3.34 -15.51
CA GLU A 46 -5.63 3.84 -16.12
C GLU A 46 -5.84 5.32 -15.80
N LEU A 47 -5.66 5.70 -14.53
CA LEU A 47 -5.76 7.10 -14.10
C LEU A 47 -4.73 7.98 -14.77
N ARG A 48 -3.46 7.57 -14.83
CA ARG A 48 -2.39 8.32 -15.51
C ARG A 48 -2.71 8.60 -16.98
N ASP A 49 -3.29 7.63 -17.69
CA ASP A 49 -3.68 7.81 -19.09
C ASP A 49 -4.79 8.86 -19.25
N SER A 50 -5.66 8.99 -18.24
CA SER A 50 -6.73 10.01 -18.19
C SER A 50 -6.31 11.34 -17.53
N ALA A 51 -5.33 11.32 -16.63
CA ALA A 51 -4.93 12.40 -15.73
C ALA A 51 -3.41 12.28 -15.43
N PRO A 52 -2.55 13.02 -16.15
CA PRO A 52 -1.09 12.90 -16.03
C PRO A 52 -0.51 13.18 -14.64
N VAL A 53 -1.29 13.80 -13.74
CA VAL A 53 -0.90 14.08 -12.35
C VAL A 53 -0.55 12.81 -11.57
N PHE A 54 -1.10 11.65 -11.94
CA PHE A 54 -0.81 10.35 -11.31
C PHE A 54 0.49 9.68 -11.77
N GLN A 55 1.17 10.22 -12.80
CA GLN A 55 2.38 9.60 -13.37
C GLN A 55 3.48 9.39 -12.32
N SER A 56 3.73 10.39 -11.47
CA SER A 56 4.79 10.28 -10.46
C SER A 56 4.50 9.19 -9.44
N ALA A 57 3.26 9.12 -8.95
CA ALA A 57 2.85 8.07 -8.02
C ALA A 57 3.02 6.67 -8.62
N TYR A 58 2.60 6.49 -9.89
CA TYR A 58 2.76 5.24 -10.63
C TYR A 58 4.24 4.83 -10.77
N ASP A 59 5.09 5.74 -11.25
CA ASP A 59 6.52 5.45 -11.48
C ASP A 59 7.25 5.12 -10.17
N GLU A 60 6.86 5.77 -9.08
CA GLU A 60 7.42 5.54 -7.75
C GLU A 60 6.99 4.18 -7.18
N LEU A 61 5.73 3.76 -7.38
CA LEU A 61 5.27 2.44 -6.96
C LEU A 61 5.95 1.32 -7.75
N ILE A 62 6.12 1.48 -9.07
CA ILE A 62 6.90 0.54 -9.88
C ILE A 62 8.31 0.39 -9.35
N LYS A 63 9.00 1.50 -9.11
CA LYS A 63 10.37 1.47 -8.55
C LYS A 63 10.40 0.75 -7.22
N ALA A 64 9.40 0.98 -6.35
CA ALA A 64 9.31 0.29 -5.07
C ALA A 64 9.24 -1.24 -5.22
N VAL A 65 8.44 -1.73 -6.18
CA VAL A 65 8.33 -3.16 -6.51
C VAL A 65 9.65 -3.69 -7.07
N GLU A 66 10.25 -2.99 -8.03
CA GLU A 66 11.52 -3.41 -8.64
C GLU A 66 12.67 -3.48 -7.63
N PHE A 67 12.78 -2.48 -6.74
CA PHE A 67 13.82 -2.49 -5.70
C PHE A 67 13.60 -3.60 -4.68
N LEU A 68 12.35 -3.93 -4.36
CA LEU A 68 12.04 -5.08 -3.51
C LEU A 68 12.48 -6.40 -4.15
N GLU A 69 12.30 -6.57 -5.46
CA GLU A 69 12.77 -7.75 -6.21
C GLU A 69 14.30 -7.84 -6.27
N LYS A 70 14.98 -6.69 -6.37
CA LYS A 70 16.44 -6.57 -6.37
C LYS A 70 17.06 -6.66 -4.96
N GLU A 71 16.23 -6.87 -3.93
CA GLU A 71 16.63 -6.90 -2.52
C GLU A 71 17.24 -5.59 -1.99
N ASP A 72 17.01 -4.48 -2.68
CA ASP A 72 17.35 -3.13 -2.20
C ASP A 72 16.20 -2.60 -1.34
N TYR A 73 16.13 -3.13 -0.12
CA TYR A 73 15.00 -2.88 0.77
C TYR A 73 14.87 -1.42 1.22
N ALA A 74 15.98 -0.68 1.30
CA ALA A 74 15.95 0.73 1.67
C ALA A 74 15.32 1.57 0.55
N GLU A 75 15.71 1.33 -0.70
CA GLU A 75 15.12 2.00 -1.86
C GLU A 75 13.66 1.56 -2.08
N ALA A 76 13.33 0.29 -1.84
CA ALA A 76 11.95 -0.18 -1.92
C ALA A 76 11.02 0.61 -0.99
N ILE A 77 11.41 0.76 0.28
CA ILE A 77 10.63 1.50 1.29
C ILE A 77 10.60 2.99 0.97
N THR A 78 11.71 3.54 0.50
CA THR A 78 11.80 4.96 0.13
C THR A 78 10.85 5.29 -1.01
N ASN A 79 10.83 4.48 -2.08
CA ASN A 79 9.98 4.72 -3.24
C ASN A 79 8.49 4.39 -2.94
N ALA A 80 8.21 3.42 -2.07
CA ALA A 80 6.85 3.18 -1.55
C ALA A 80 6.30 4.43 -0.83
N GLY A 81 7.12 5.04 0.03
CA GLY A 81 6.73 6.28 0.73
C GLY A 81 6.60 7.50 -0.19
N LYS A 82 7.35 7.57 -1.29
CA LYS A 82 7.21 8.65 -2.29
C LYS A 82 5.90 8.53 -3.06
N SER A 83 5.56 7.33 -3.52
CA SER A 83 4.31 7.07 -4.24
C SER A 83 3.10 7.53 -3.42
N TYR A 84 3.05 7.12 -2.14
CA TYR A 84 2.01 7.54 -1.22
C TYR A 84 1.97 9.05 -0.96
N GLU A 85 3.13 9.70 -0.85
CA GLU A 85 3.20 11.16 -0.73
C GLU A 85 2.67 11.87 -2.00
N SER A 86 2.94 11.31 -3.18
CA SER A 86 2.42 11.81 -4.45
C SER A 86 0.89 11.68 -4.55
N ILE A 87 0.30 10.57 -4.12
CA ILE A 87 -1.17 10.41 -4.07
C ILE A 87 -1.79 11.43 -3.11
N MET A 88 -1.26 11.57 -1.90
CA MET A 88 -1.79 12.53 -0.94
C MET A 88 -1.71 13.98 -1.45
N LYS A 89 -0.66 14.34 -2.21
CA LYS A 89 -0.55 15.66 -2.85
C LYS A 89 -1.64 15.90 -3.89
N ILE A 90 -1.95 14.88 -4.70
CA ILE A 90 -3.01 14.97 -5.71
C ILE A 90 -4.36 15.24 -5.04
N ILE A 91 -4.70 14.47 -4.01
CA ILE A 91 -5.97 14.60 -3.28
C ILE A 91 -6.08 15.96 -2.61
N CYS A 92 -5.03 16.40 -1.93
CA CYS A 92 -4.99 17.72 -1.29
C CYS A 92 -4.88 18.90 -2.27
N GLY A 93 -4.72 18.66 -3.58
CA GLY A 93 -4.41 19.70 -4.56
C GLY A 93 -3.13 20.49 -4.24
N ALA A 94 -2.13 19.84 -3.65
CA ALA A 94 -0.94 20.47 -3.09
C ALA A 94 0.34 20.19 -3.89
N ASP A 95 1.10 21.24 -4.24
CA ASP A 95 2.40 21.08 -4.91
C ASP A 95 3.53 20.57 -3.97
N LYS A 96 3.36 20.77 -2.67
CA LYS A 96 4.34 20.46 -1.62
C LYS A 96 3.64 20.04 -0.34
N GLY A 97 4.36 19.31 0.49
CA GLY A 97 3.91 18.90 1.82
C GLY A 97 4.62 17.63 2.24
N ASN A 98 4.97 17.52 3.51
CA ASN A 98 5.41 16.26 4.07
C ASN A 98 4.20 15.40 4.48
N ALA A 99 4.39 14.09 4.65
CA ALA A 99 3.31 13.18 5.00
C ALA A 99 2.51 13.60 6.26
N GLY A 100 3.16 14.21 7.25
CA GLY A 100 2.46 14.68 8.46
C GLY A 100 1.49 15.83 8.20
N GLU A 101 1.85 16.73 7.28
CA GLU A 101 1.01 17.86 6.83
C GLU A 101 -0.13 17.36 5.93
N LEU A 102 0.21 16.55 4.92
CA LEU A 102 -0.76 16.05 3.94
C LEU A 102 -1.84 15.18 4.61
N THR A 103 -1.45 14.24 5.49
CA THR A 103 -2.43 13.41 6.22
C THR A 103 -3.32 14.23 7.14
N LYS A 104 -2.83 15.35 7.67
CA LYS A 104 -3.64 16.27 8.48
C LYS A 104 -4.66 17.00 7.60
N GLN A 105 -4.24 17.44 6.43
CA GLN A 105 -5.12 18.10 5.48
C GLN A 105 -6.23 17.14 5.00
N ILE A 106 -5.89 15.91 4.59
CA ILE A 106 -6.86 14.88 4.17
C ILE A 106 -8.02 14.74 5.16
N VAL A 107 -7.73 14.66 6.46
CA VAL A 107 -8.78 14.50 7.49
C VAL A 107 -9.47 15.79 7.88
N SER A 108 -8.87 16.96 7.61
CA SER A 108 -9.44 18.27 7.95
C SER A 108 -10.38 18.79 6.85
N ASP A 109 -10.06 18.47 5.61
CA ASP A 109 -10.81 18.90 4.41
C ASP A 109 -11.95 17.92 4.08
N GLU A 110 -12.23 16.94 4.97
CA GLU A 110 -13.28 15.93 4.85
C GLU A 110 -13.20 15.08 3.55
N HIS A 111 -11.98 14.88 3.02
CA HIS A 111 -11.73 14.04 1.83
C HIS A 111 -11.98 12.53 2.04
N LEU A 112 -12.44 12.11 3.22
CA LEU A 112 -12.66 10.71 3.57
C LEU A 112 -14.07 10.52 4.12
N ASP A 113 -14.81 9.56 3.58
CA ASP A 113 -16.11 9.15 4.12
C ASP A 113 -15.91 8.13 5.26
N LEU A 114 -15.65 8.66 6.47
CA LEU A 114 -15.43 7.84 7.66
C LEU A 114 -16.72 7.68 8.49
N PRO A 115 -17.05 6.47 8.97
CA PRO A 115 -18.15 6.28 9.92
C PRO A 115 -17.97 7.10 11.20
N ASP A 116 -19.06 7.59 11.80
CA ASP A 116 -19.07 8.40 13.05
C ASP A 116 -18.25 7.79 14.21
N SER A 117 -18.11 6.46 14.25
CA SER A 117 -17.32 5.75 15.26
C SER A 117 -15.80 5.93 15.11
N ILE A 118 -15.33 6.46 13.97
CA ILE A 118 -13.92 6.63 13.64
C ILE A 118 -13.63 8.13 13.55
N SER A 119 -12.93 8.67 14.55
CA SER A 119 -12.46 10.06 14.47
C SER A 119 -11.40 10.22 13.38
N GLY A 120 -11.46 11.30 12.60
CA GLY A 120 -10.45 11.61 11.57
C GLY A 120 -9.02 11.65 12.11
N GLU A 121 -8.78 12.29 13.27
CA GLU A 121 -7.43 12.31 13.87
C GLU A 121 -6.96 10.91 14.31
N GLY A 122 -7.87 10.09 14.86
CA GLY A 122 -7.58 8.71 15.20
C GLY A 122 -7.23 7.88 13.95
N PHE A 123 -7.96 8.07 12.85
CA PHE A 123 -7.66 7.41 11.58
C PHE A 123 -6.30 7.87 11.03
N ARG A 124 -6.03 9.17 11.04
CA ARG A 124 -4.75 9.75 10.64
C ARG A 124 -3.56 9.12 11.38
N GLN A 125 -3.60 9.13 12.71
CA GLN A 125 -2.46 8.68 13.52
C GLN A 125 -2.20 7.18 13.39
N ASN A 126 -3.26 6.38 13.29
CA ASN A 126 -3.14 4.92 13.33
C ASN A 126 -3.05 4.27 11.94
N VAL A 127 -3.64 4.89 10.92
CA VAL A 127 -3.74 4.33 9.56
C VAL A 127 -2.87 5.14 8.59
N LEU A 128 -3.18 6.41 8.38
CA LEU A 128 -2.52 7.21 7.34
C LEU A 128 -1.02 7.44 7.62
N MET A 129 -0.62 7.48 8.88
CA MET A 129 0.77 7.66 9.30
C MET A 129 1.59 6.37 9.40
N ALA A 130 1.00 5.19 9.14
CA ALA A 130 1.68 3.91 9.30
C ALA A 130 2.90 3.75 8.35
N LEU A 131 2.72 4.01 7.05
CA LEU A 131 3.82 3.96 6.08
C LEU A 131 4.83 5.11 6.28
N PRO A 132 4.42 6.38 6.50
CA PRO A 132 5.33 7.46 6.85
C PRO A 132 6.21 7.15 8.07
N TYR A 133 5.66 6.50 9.10
CA TYR A 133 6.42 6.07 10.26
C TYR A 133 7.53 5.08 9.87
N ILE A 134 7.22 4.04 9.10
CA ILE A 134 8.23 3.07 8.63
C ILE A 134 9.31 3.76 7.81
N ARG A 135 8.93 4.57 6.81
CA ARG A 135 9.86 5.29 5.93
C ARG A 135 10.81 6.18 6.74
N ASN A 136 10.28 6.98 7.65
CA ASN A 136 11.06 7.95 8.42
C ASN A 136 12.07 7.30 9.36
N ASN A 137 11.81 6.07 9.82
CA ASN A 137 12.70 5.34 10.71
C ASN A 137 13.71 4.45 9.97
N ILE A 138 13.65 4.39 8.64
CA ILE A 138 14.56 3.58 7.80
C ILE A 138 15.44 4.47 6.90
N GLY A 139 14.94 5.64 6.48
CA GLY A 139 15.64 6.56 5.57
C GLY A 139 16.11 7.87 6.18
N ALA A 140 15.97 8.08 7.50
CA ALA A 140 16.45 9.30 8.13
C ALA A 140 17.96 9.22 8.41
N HIS A 141 18.68 10.08 7.70
CA HIS A 141 20.11 10.40 7.80
C HIS A 141 21.00 9.65 6.82
N GLY A 142 21.38 10.38 5.77
CA GLY A 142 22.52 10.02 4.94
C GLY A 142 23.75 9.73 5.81
N SER A 143 24.46 8.69 5.42
CA SER A 143 25.81 8.38 5.87
C SER A 143 25.98 8.05 7.36
N GLY A 144 26.15 6.76 7.66
CA GLY A 144 27.31 6.37 8.48
C GLY A 144 27.10 5.34 9.60
N MET A 145 25.88 5.07 10.07
CA MET A 145 25.72 4.11 11.16
C MET A 145 24.31 3.54 11.18
N ASN A 146 24.20 2.21 11.03
CA ASN A 146 22.98 1.41 11.05
C ASN A 146 22.01 1.61 9.88
N THR A 147 22.40 1.21 8.67
CA THR A 147 21.48 0.39 7.87
C THR A 147 21.26 -0.91 8.63
N ALA A 148 20.44 -0.87 9.68
CA ALA A 148 19.96 -2.07 10.35
C ALA A 148 19.48 -3.01 9.26
N ASN A 149 19.84 -4.30 9.34
CA ASN A 149 19.52 -5.31 8.33
C ASN A 149 18.00 -5.33 8.06
N ILE A 150 17.53 -4.53 7.09
CA ILE A 150 16.12 -4.35 6.79
C ILE A 150 15.64 -5.72 6.33
N GLN A 151 14.70 -6.28 7.07
CA GLN A 151 14.17 -7.58 6.71
C GLN A 151 13.30 -7.43 5.47
N LYS A 152 13.40 -8.41 4.56
CA LYS A 152 12.54 -8.52 3.38
C LYS A 152 11.05 -8.36 3.72
N SER A 153 10.62 -8.93 4.85
CA SER A 153 9.24 -8.84 5.32
C SER A 153 8.79 -7.41 5.62
N LEU A 154 9.68 -6.57 6.19
CA LEU A 154 9.37 -5.17 6.49
C LEU A 154 9.32 -4.32 5.21
N ALA A 155 10.22 -4.57 4.27
CA ALA A 155 10.18 -3.92 2.96
C ALA A 155 8.93 -4.32 2.16
N ASN A 156 8.58 -5.61 2.17
CA ASN A 156 7.35 -6.09 1.54
C ASN A 156 6.10 -5.48 2.19
N LEU A 157 6.07 -5.36 3.53
CA LEU A 157 4.99 -4.68 4.25
C LEU A 157 4.85 -3.23 3.79
N ALA A 158 5.94 -2.48 3.69
CA ALA A 158 5.90 -1.08 3.25
C ALA A 158 5.38 -0.92 1.82
N VAL A 159 5.82 -1.78 0.89
CA VAL A 159 5.33 -1.77 -0.50
C VAL A 159 3.84 -2.15 -0.55
N ASN A 160 3.40 -3.13 0.24
CA ASN A 160 1.98 -3.51 0.33
C ASN A 160 1.13 -2.40 0.96
N MET A 161 1.67 -1.69 1.95
CA MET A 161 1.01 -0.52 2.57
C MET A 161 0.85 0.60 1.56
N ALA A 162 1.88 0.93 0.76
CA ALA A 162 1.74 1.91 -0.32
C ALA A 162 0.63 1.48 -1.28
N ALA A 163 0.70 0.26 -1.83
CA ALA A 163 -0.31 -0.23 -2.76
C ALA A 163 -1.74 -0.17 -2.20
N THR A 164 -1.94 -0.52 -0.92
CA THR A 164 -3.28 -0.51 -0.29
C THR A 164 -3.77 0.90 0.01
N LEU A 165 -2.90 1.75 0.55
CA LEU A 165 -3.26 3.13 0.91
C LEU A 165 -3.47 3.99 -0.33
N ASP A 166 -2.66 3.81 -1.38
CA ASP A 166 -2.82 4.48 -2.67
C ASP A 166 -4.17 4.11 -3.29
N ALA A 167 -4.50 2.81 -3.36
CA ALA A 167 -5.78 2.36 -3.90
C ALA A 167 -6.97 2.92 -3.11
N TYR A 168 -6.91 2.86 -1.77
CA TYR A 168 -7.96 3.42 -0.91
C TYR A 168 -8.17 4.92 -1.16
N LEU A 169 -7.09 5.70 -1.13
CA LEU A 169 -7.15 7.15 -1.31
C LEU A 169 -7.61 7.55 -2.72
N VAL A 170 -7.24 6.77 -3.75
CA VAL A 170 -7.72 6.96 -5.11
C VAL A 170 -9.22 6.65 -5.24
N ASP A 171 -9.69 5.59 -4.57
CA ASP A 171 -11.12 5.25 -4.57
C ASP A 171 -11.93 6.40 -3.93
N GLU A 172 -11.49 6.95 -2.80
CA GLU A 172 -12.11 8.11 -2.14
C GLU A 172 -12.05 9.39 -3.00
N TYR A 173 -10.98 9.58 -3.77
CA TYR A 173 -10.87 10.70 -4.72
C TYR A 173 -11.84 10.58 -5.90
N SER A 174 -12.01 9.37 -6.42
CA SER A 174 -12.83 9.12 -7.62
C SER A 174 -14.34 9.11 -7.33
N THR A 175 -14.75 9.13 -6.06
CA THR A 175 -16.16 9.24 -5.65
C THR A 175 -16.68 10.67 -5.60
N GLU A 176 -15.86 11.69 -5.88
CA GLU A 176 -16.26 13.09 -5.95
C GLU A 176 -16.84 13.56 -7.32
N ASP A 177 -17.05 12.64 -8.29
CA ASP A 177 -17.71 12.90 -9.59
C ASP A 177 -19.20 12.50 -9.66
#